data_AF-A0A8J8JYT2-F1
#
_entry.id   AF-A0A8J8JYT2-F1
#
_cell.length_a   1.000
_cell.length_b   1.000
_cell.length_c   1.000
_cell.angle_alpha   90.00
_cell.angle_beta   90.00
_cell.angle_gamma   90.00
#
_symmetry.space_group_name_H-M   'P 1'
#
loop_
_entity.id
_entity.type
_entity.pdbx_description
1 polymer ?
#
loop_
_entity_poly.entity_id
_entity_poly.type
_entity_poly.pdbx_seq_one_letter_code
_entity_poly.pdbx_strand_id
1 'polypeptide(L)'
;MKKVTAIGLLLIFSTLSFQALAKDEPKMQHSMSGKQGMQGQMTKEQMDTRMRSMQAHMLTMHDYANRILDEKDPDKKQQLKDEQLTLMKAHHMKMKAHRQKMKQMHQNMMQ
;
A
#
# COMPACT_ATOMS: atom_id res chain seq x y z
N MET A 1 -36.64 -29.60 -40.64
CA MET A 1 -36.51 -31.06 -40.50
C MET A 1 -35.06 -31.45 -40.78
N LYS A 2 -34.44 -32.21 -39.85
CA LYS A 2 -33.36 -33.23 -39.95
C LYS A 2 -32.18 -32.91 -40.92
N LYS A 3 -30.97 -32.53 -40.48
CA LYS A 3 -29.91 -33.22 -39.68
C LYS A 3 -28.87 -33.99 -40.53
N VAL A 4 -27.61 -33.86 -40.09
CA VAL A 4 -26.39 -34.69 -40.27
C VAL A 4 -25.61 -34.41 -41.57
N THR A 5 -24.30 -34.14 -41.59
CA THR A 5 -23.16 -35.07 -41.34
C THR A 5 -21.87 -34.23 -41.26
N ALA A 6 -21.16 -34.07 -40.13
CA ALA A 6 -20.18 -34.94 -39.48
C ALA A 6 -19.04 -35.43 -40.39
N ILE A 7 -17.83 -34.87 -40.20
CA ILE A 7 -16.46 -35.46 -40.32
C ILE A 7 -15.56 -34.33 -39.76
N GLY A 8 -14.71 -34.47 -38.75
CA GLY A 8 -14.11 -35.66 -38.17
C GLY A 8 -12.60 -35.46 -38.17
N LEU A 9 -12.01 -35.41 -36.96
CA LEU A 9 -10.60 -35.73 -36.64
C LEU A 9 -9.52 -34.79 -37.24
N LEU A 10 -8.34 -34.53 -36.67
CA LEU A 10 -7.62 -34.90 -35.43
C LEU A 10 -6.16 -34.51 -35.72
N LEU A 11 -5.62 -33.46 -35.10
CA LEU A 11 -4.17 -33.18 -35.04
C LEU A 11 -3.90 -32.45 -33.71
N ILE A 12 -3.91 -33.17 -32.59
CA ILE A 12 -2.73 -33.67 -31.85
C ILE A 12 -1.41 -32.90 -32.05
N PHE A 13 -0.79 -32.61 -30.90
CA PHE A 13 0.63 -32.32 -30.64
C PHE A 13 1.15 -30.91 -30.91
N SER A 14 1.00 -30.05 -29.91
CA SER A 14 2.04 -29.11 -29.44
C SER A 14 1.51 -28.51 -28.13
N THR A 15 2.21 -28.44 -27.01
CA THR A 15 3.62 -28.59 -26.71
C THR A 15 3.73 -28.70 -25.19
N LEU A 16 4.54 -29.66 -24.75
CA LEU A 16 5.52 -29.50 -23.67
C LEU A 16 4.98 -29.07 -22.29
N SER A 17 4.85 -30.08 -21.43
CA SER A 17 5.48 -30.12 -20.11
C SER A 17 5.59 -28.78 -19.37
N PHE A 18 4.57 -28.43 -18.60
CA PHE A 18 4.79 -27.58 -17.42
C PHE A 18 5.60 -28.40 -16.43
N GLN A 19 6.93 -28.36 -16.57
CA GLN A 19 7.80 -28.61 -15.42
C GLN A 19 7.44 -27.55 -14.39
N ALA A 20 6.92 -28.00 -13.25
CA ALA A 20 6.85 -27.21 -12.06
C ALA A 20 8.28 -26.82 -11.69
N LEU A 21 8.73 -25.69 -12.23
CA LEU A 21 9.89 -24.98 -11.72
C LEU A 21 9.46 -24.48 -10.35
N ALA A 22 9.77 -25.28 -9.33
CA ALA A 22 9.92 -24.80 -7.97
C ALA A 22 10.96 -23.68 -8.04
N LYS A 23 10.44 -22.47 -8.26
CA LYS A 23 11.23 -21.25 -8.21
C LYS A 23 11.56 -21.14 -6.73
N ASP A 24 12.78 -21.54 -6.39
CA ASP A 24 13.41 -21.18 -5.12
C ASP A 24 13.24 -19.67 -5.00
N GLU A 25 12.22 -19.28 -4.23
CA GLU A 25 12.06 -17.90 -3.86
C GLU A 25 13.34 -17.54 -3.10
N PRO A 26 14.05 -16.47 -3.48
CA PRO A 26 15.08 -15.96 -2.62
C PRO A 26 14.36 -15.64 -1.32
N LYS A 27 14.63 -16.45 -0.27
CA LYS A 27 14.30 -16.09 1.10
C LYS A 27 14.94 -14.73 1.27
N MET A 28 14.13 -13.68 1.12
CA MET A 28 14.47 -12.35 1.58
C MET A 28 14.52 -12.51 3.09
N GLN A 29 15.67 -13.01 3.55
CA GLN A 29 16.12 -12.88 4.90
C GLN A 29 16.25 -11.38 5.07
N HIS A 30 15.13 -10.76 5.42
CA HIS A 30 15.13 -9.43 5.99
C HIS A 30 15.94 -9.61 7.25
N SER A 31 17.23 -9.39 7.11
CA SER A 31 18.14 -9.27 8.22
C SER A 31 17.58 -8.10 9.02
N MET A 32 16.88 -8.44 10.09
CA MET A 32 16.59 -7.54 11.21
C MET A 32 17.90 -7.24 11.95
N SER A 33 18.98 -7.03 11.20
CA SER A 33 20.31 -6.74 11.69
C SER A 33 20.49 -5.23 11.68
N GLY A 34 20.43 -4.65 12.88
CA GLY A 34 21.08 -3.38 13.15
C GLY A 34 20.24 -2.15 12.83
N LYS A 35 19.25 -1.89 13.68
CA LYS A 35 18.94 -0.53 14.16
C LYS A 35 18.06 -0.58 15.42
N GLN A 36 18.50 -1.38 16.38
CA GLN A 36 18.08 -1.24 17.78
C GLN A 36 18.88 -0.07 18.39
N GLY A 37 18.56 1.14 17.96
CA GLY A 37 19.24 2.35 18.39
C GLY A 37 18.33 3.53 18.12
N MET A 38 17.82 4.13 19.20
CA MET A 38 16.84 5.23 19.22
C MET A 38 15.37 4.87 19.08
N GLN A 39 14.93 3.77 19.70
CA GLN A 39 13.54 3.73 20.19
C GLN A 39 13.45 4.71 21.37
N GLY A 40 13.29 6.01 21.06
CA GLY A 40 12.96 7.01 22.08
C GLY A 40 11.78 6.48 22.87
N GLN A 41 11.95 6.39 24.19
CA GLN A 41 10.99 5.78 25.09
C GLN A 41 9.70 6.62 25.09
N MET A 42 8.81 6.38 24.12
CA MET A 42 7.44 6.88 24.20
C MET A 42 6.73 6.08 25.28
N THR A 43 5.96 6.76 26.12
CA THR A 43 5.10 6.06 27.08
C THR A 43 4.05 5.25 26.33
N LYS A 44 3.51 4.21 26.98
CA LYS A 44 2.44 3.38 26.40
C LYS A 44 1.24 4.23 25.94
N GLU A 45 0.90 5.26 26.71
CA GLU A 45 -0.19 6.20 26.39
C GLU A 45 0.10 7.05 25.15
N GLN A 46 1.35 7.51 24.99
CA GLN A 46 1.77 8.24 23.79
C GLN A 46 1.73 7.34 22.55
N MET A 47 2.13 6.08 22.69
CA MET A 47 2.03 5.09 21.63
C MET A 47 0.57 4.82 21.25
N ASP A 48 -0.32 4.58 22.23
CA ASP A 48 -1.75 4.34 21.99
C ASP A 48 -2.41 5.54 21.30
N THR A 49 -2.15 6.76 21.79
CA THR A 49 -2.66 8.00 21.19
C THR A 49 -2.21 8.13 19.72
N ARG A 50 -0.94 7.83 19.44
CA ARG A 50 -0.41 7.84 18.08
C ARG A 50 -1.11 6.82 17.20
N MET A 51 -1.30 5.59 17.69
CA MET A 51 -1.97 4.52 16.95
C MET A 51 -3.43 4.88 16.64
N ARG A 52 -4.16 5.45 17.60
CA ARG A 52 -5.54 5.94 17.37
C ARG A 52 -5.59 7.06 16.34
N SER A 53 -4.64 7.99 16.39
CA SER A 53 -4.56 9.07 15.38
C SER A 53 -4.30 8.51 13.97
N MET A 54 -3.44 7.50 13.84
CA MET A 54 -3.20 6.84 12.56
C MET A 54 -4.40 6.06 12.07
N GLN A 55 -5.07 5.34 12.96
CA GLN A 55 -6.31 4.63 12.63
C GLN A 55 -7.38 5.61 12.12
N ALA A 56 -7.62 6.71 12.83
CA ALA A 56 -8.58 7.74 12.41
C ALA A 56 -8.23 8.35 11.04
N HIS A 57 -6.94 8.58 10.78
CA HIS A 57 -6.49 9.07 9.47
C HIS A 57 -6.77 8.05 8.36
N MET A 58 -6.48 6.76 8.59
CA MET A 58 -6.77 5.71 7.59
C MET A 58 -8.27 5.60 7.31
N LEU A 59 -9.11 5.59 8.35
CA LEU A 59 -10.56 5.56 8.18
C LEU A 59 -11.06 6.76 7.38
N THR A 60 -10.57 7.96 7.67
CA THR A 60 -10.91 9.16 6.89
C THR A 60 -10.55 8.98 5.40
N MET A 61 -9.37 8.45 5.10
CA MET A 61 -8.94 8.22 3.72
C MET A 61 -9.80 7.17 3.01
N HIS A 62 -10.21 6.11 3.73
CA HIS A 62 -11.15 5.11 3.21
C HIS A 62 -12.54 5.69 2.96
N ASP A 63 -13.06 6.53 3.86
CA ASP A 63 -14.34 7.20 3.68
C ASP A 63 -14.33 8.09 2.43
N TYR A 64 -13.24 8.82 2.19
CA TYR A 64 -13.05 9.57 0.95
C TYR A 64 -13.05 8.65 -0.28
N ALA A 65 -12.34 7.52 -0.22
CA ALA A 65 -12.31 6.57 -1.33
C ALA A 65 -13.72 6.03 -1.64
N ASN A 66 -14.48 5.65 -0.62
CA ASN A 66 -15.86 5.19 -0.78
C ASN A 66 -16.75 6.27 -1.40
N ARG A 67 -16.71 7.50 -0.87
CA ARG A 67 -17.46 8.64 -1.41
C ARG A 67 -17.13 8.91 -2.88
N ILE A 68 -15.86 8.84 -3.26
CA ILE A 68 -15.41 9.04 -4.65
C ILE A 68 -15.96 7.94 -5.58
N LEU A 69 -15.98 6.69 -5.12
CA LEU A 69 -16.50 5.56 -5.90
C LEU A 69 -18.01 5.63 -6.07
N ASP A 70 -18.72 6.03 -5.01
CA ASP A 70 -20.18 6.10 -5.00
C ASP A 70 -20.73 7.30 -5.77
N GLU A 71 -20.02 8.43 -5.79
CA GLU A 71 -20.44 9.66 -6.45
C GLU A 71 -20.61 9.49 -7.97
N LYS A 72 -21.76 9.99 -8.47
CA LYS A 72 -22.18 9.90 -9.88
C LYS A 72 -21.95 11.21 -10.61
N ASP A 73 -21.99 12.33 -9.89
CA ASP A 73 -21.70 13.65 -10.44
C ASP A 73 -20.18 13.80 -10.67
N PRO A 74 -19.73 14.02 -11.93
CA PRO A 74 -18.31 14.11 -12.24
C PRO A 74 -17.61 15.29 -11.56
N ASP A 75 -18.30 16.42 -11.38
CA ASP A 75 -17.71 17.62 -10.79
C ASP A 75 -17.53 17.41 -9.28
N LYS A 76 -18.53 16.86 -8.60
CA LYS A 76 -18.42 16.49 -7.18
C LYS A 76 -17.38 15.40 -6.95
N LYS A 77 -17.29 14.42 -7.85
CA LYS A 77 -16.27 13.37 -7.78
C LYS A 77 -14.86 13.95 -7.88
N GLN A 78 -14.67 14.97 -8.71
CA GLN A 78 -13.40 15.66 -8.82
C GLN A 78 -13.10 16.49 -7.54
N GLN A 79 -14.08 17.22 -7.02
CA GLN A 79 -13.94 17.94 -5.74
C GLN A 79 -13.52 17.01 -4.60
N LEU A 80 -14.15 15.83 -4.47
CA LEU A 80 -13.79 14.82 -3.47
C LEU A 80 -12.34 14.31 -3.61
N LYS A 81 -11.87 14.12 -4.84
CA LYS A 81 -10.46 13.75 -5.10
C LYS A 81 -9.50 14.87 -4.70
N ASP A 82 -9.86 16.12 -4.96
CA ASP A 82 -9.03 17.27 -4.62
C ASP A 82 -8.94 17.49 -3.10
N GLU A 83 -10.05 17.28 -2.38
CA GLU A 83 -10.09 17.24 -0.92
C GLU A 83 -9.20 16.12 -0.36
N GLN A 84 -9.36 14.90 -0.88
CA GLN A 84 -8.55 13.75 -0.50
C GLN A 84 -7.05 14.03 -0.72
N LEU A 85 -6.68 14.59 -1.88
CA LEU A 85 -5.29 14.94 -2.20
C LEU A 85 -4.75 16.01 -1.24
N THR A 86 -5.56 16.98 -0.86
CA THR A 86 -5.18 18.04 0.09
C THR A 86 -4.86 17.44 1.46
N LEU A 87 -5.68 16.50 1.93
CA LEU A 87 -5.41 15.77 3.19
C LEU A 87 -4.11 14.95 3.11
N MET A 88 -3.86 14.27 1.99
CA MET A 88 -2.61 13.52 1.79
C MET A 88 -1.38 14.43 1.80
N LYS A 89 -1.45 15.60 1.13
CA LYS A 89 -0.37 16.59 1.13
C LYS A 89 -0.10 17.12 2.54
N ALA A 90 -1.14 17.44 3.30
CA ALA A 90 -1.00 17.89 4.69
C ALA A 90 -0.31 16.83 5.57
N HIS A 91 -0.75 15.57 5.48
CA HIS A 91 -0.11 14.46 6.18
C HIS A 91 1.36 14.28 5.75
N HIS A 92 1.64 14.34 4.45
CA HIS A 92 3.00 14.24 3.93
C HIS A 92 3.92 15.36 4.45
N MET A 93 3.44 16.60 4.48
CA MET A 93 4.20 17.74 5.01
C MET A 93 4.50 17.58 6.50
N LYS A 94 3.52 17.13 7.30
CA LYS A 94 3.74 16.82 8.73
C LYS A 94 4.84 15.78 8.92
N MET A 95 4.81 14.71 8.12
CA MET A 95 5.83 13.66 8.16
C MET A 95 7.20 14.14 7.67
N LYS A 96 7.25 15.01 6.65
CA LYS A 96 8.49 15.62 6.17
C LYS A 96 9.13 16.50 7.24
N ALA A 97 8.36 17.38 7.87
CA ALA A 97 8.83 18.25 8.95
C ALA A 97 9.34 17.43 10.15
N HIS A 98 8.61 16.37 10.55
CA HIS A 98 9.06 15.48 11.61
C HIS A 98 10.40 14.79 11.26
N ARG A 99 10.53 14.26 10.04
CA ARG A 99 11.80 13.65 9.58
C ARG A 99 12.97 14.65 9.58
N GLN A 100 12.73 15.89 9.15
CA GLN A 100 13.76 16.93 9.16
C GLN A 100 14.23 17.23 10.59
N LYS A 101 13.30 17.38 11.54
CA LYS A 101 13.62 17.60 12.95
C LYS A 101 14.46 16.45 13.53
N MET A 102 14.11 15.20 13.22
CA MET A 102 14.89 14.04 13.69
C MET A 102 16.28 13.99 13.07
N LYS A 103 16.43 14.37 11.79
CA LYS A 103 17.75 14.47 11.14
C LYS A 103 18.63 15.52 11.80
N GLN A 104 18.09 16.72 12.07
CA GLN A 104 18.84 17.78 12.75
C GLN A 104 19.26 17.36 14.16
N MET A 105 18.36 16.75 14.93
CA MET A 105 18.68 16.25 16.27
C MET A 105 19.78 15.19 16.22
N HIS A 106 19.73 14.28 15.26
CA HIS A 106 20.77 13.27 15.08
C HIS A 106 22.12 13.90 14.71
N GLN A 107 22.14 14.90 13.82
CA GLN A 107 23.36 15.62 13.47
C GLN A 107 24.00 16.29 14.68
N ASN A 108 23.20 16.98 15.52
CA ASN A 108 23.70 17.64 16.72
C ASN A 108 24.25 16.67 17.77
N MET A 109 23.76 15.42 17.82
CA MET A 109 24.28 14.40 18.74
C MET A 109 25.57 13.72 18.24
N MET A 110 25.90 13.88 16.96
CA MET A 110 27.11 13.31 16.34
C MET A 110 28.26 14.33 16.25
N GLN A 111 28.04 15.56 16.72
CA GLN A 111 29.05 16.61 16.88
C GLN A 111 29.55 16.61 18.33
#